data_AF-A0A958M7S8-F1
#
_entry.id   AF-A0A958M7S8-F1
#
_cell.length_a   1.000
_cell.length_b   1.000
_cell.length_c   1.000
_cell.angle_alpha   90.00
_cell.angle_beta   90.00
_cell.angle_gamma   90.00
#
_symmetry.space_group_name_H-M   'P 1'
#
loop_
_entity.id
_entity.type
_entity.pdbx_description
1 polymer ?
#
loop_
_entity_poly.entity_id
_entity_poly.type
_entity_poly.pdbx_seq_one_letter_code
_entity_poly.pdbx_strand_id
1 'polypeptide(L)'
;ILKGRFYLDESLKMKTKAAGTTDMNWTRRFGALSLFVQQDIKLIWRNKRPRTTVWISLLFLAYGLFFYINPSMKALPGFFVFAGIFISGVFVISFGQFIPAWDSNYYSMMMTQHIPLRKYLESKAGLLSFSVAVLFLLSIPYAYFGWKYVGLNLACALYNLGVNIPVILYAGSFNRKRIDLEKSQFMNYQGTGAAQWLVSLPLLLIPLGCWYAFYVVSSFEIAAVGLGLLGIAGVALRKYIMNGITRLYRRNKYAMINGFKQQGN
;
A
#
# COMPACT_ATOMS: atom_id res chain seq x y z
N ILE A 1 -58.46 17.37 -15.23
CA ILE A 1 -57.52 17.36 -14.07
C ILE A 1 -56.28 16.44 -14.30
N LEU A 2 -56.04 15.86 -15.48
CA LEU A 2 -54.93 14.92 -15.71
C LEU A 2 -53.91 15.34 -16.81
N LYS A 3 -53.54 16.62 -16.89
CA LYS A 3 -52.46 17.09 -17.80
C LYS A 3 -51.13 17.44 -17.11
N GLY A 4 -51.07 17.42 -15.78
CA GLY A 4 -49.89 17.86 -15.01
C GLY A 4 -48.97 16.76 -14.49
N ARG A 5 -49.13 15.49 -14.91
CA ARG A 5 -48.38 14.34 -14.34
C ARG A 5 -47.60 13.51 -15.37
N PHE A 6 -47.31 14.07 -16.54
CA PHE A 6 -46.62 13.32 -17.61
C PHE A 6 -45.09 13.38 -17.56
N TYR A 7 -44.50 14.18 -16.67
CA TYR A 7 -43.05 14.32 -16.54
C TYR A 7 -42.56 13.80 -15.19
N LEU A 8 -42.54 12.46 -15.05
CA LEU A 8 -41.83 11.78 -13.97
C LEU A 8 -40.31 12.02 -14.03
N ASP A 9 -39.79 12.41 -15.19
CA ASP A 9 -38.38 12.77 -15.38
C ASP A 9 -37.97 14.08 -14.70
N GLU A 10 -38.92 14.99 -14.43
CA GLU A 10 -38.58 16.29 -13.82
C GLU A 10 -38.43 16.20 -12.30
N SER A 11 -39.15 15.27 -11.65
CA SER A 11 -38.99 14.96 -10.22
C SER A 11 -37.83 14.01 -9.95
N LEU A 12 -37.32 13.31 -10.97
CA LEU A 12 -36.14 12.45 -10.95
C LEU A 12 -34.85 13.16 -11.41
N LYS A 13 -34.79 14.49 -11.35
CA LYS A 13 -33.52 15.23 -11.44
C LYS A 13 -32.65 14.90 -10.23
N MET A 14 -32.00 13.73 -10.28
CA MET A 14 -30.87 13.37 -9.43
C MET A 14 -29.93 14.56 -9.43
N LYS A 15 -29.60 15.10 -8.25
CA LYS A 15 -28.66 16.21 -8.12
C LYS A 15 -27.35 15.82 -8.82
N THR A 16 -27.17 16.26 -10.06
CA THR A 16 -25.92 16.15 -10.78
C THR A 16 -24.96 17.10 -10.09
N LYS A 17 -24.24 16.60 -9.09
CA LYS A 17 -22.99 17.23 -8.67
C LYS A 17 -22.16 17.34 -9.93
N ALA A 18 -21.82 18.57 -10.32
CA ALA A 18 -20.88 18.83 -11.41
C ALA A 18 -19.68 17.90 -11.21
N ALA A 19 -19.54 16.91 -12.09
CA ALA A 19 -18.40 16.02 -12.07
C ALA A 19 -17.22 16.87 -12.52
N GLY A 20 -16.48 17.43 -11.56
CA GLY A 20 -15.22 18.08 -11.85
C GLY A 20 -14.28 17.05 -12.47
N THR A 21 -14.16 17.07 -13.79
CA THR A 21 -13.13 16.33 -14.51
C THR A 21 -11.80 16.99 -14.17
N THR A 22 -11.16 16.52 -13.10
CA THR A 22 -9.76 16.90 -12.84
C THR A 22 -8.93 16.28 -13.96
N ASP A 23 -8.60 17.07 -14.98
CA ASP A 23 -7.70 16.65 -16.06
C ASP A 23 -6.30 16.46 -15.47
N MET A 24 -5.96 15.23 -15.12
CA MET A 24 -4.68 14.82 -14.56
C MET A 24 -3.60 14.74 -15.66
N ASN A 25 -3.49 15.77 -16.50
CA ASN A 25 -2.58 15.81 -17.65
C ASN A 25 -1.12 15.60 -17.24
N TRP A 26 -0.74 16.00 -16.02
CA TRP A 26 0.59 15.75 -15.45
C TRP A 26 0.96 14.26 -15.38
N THR A 27 -0.01 13.35 -15.30
CA THR A 27 0.26 11.89 -15.23
C THR A 27 0.69 11.31 -16.57
N ARG A 28 0.50 12.04 -17.69
CA ARG A 28 0.92 11.60 -19.03
C ARG A 28 2.43 11.31 -19.12
N ARG A 29 3.24 11.93 -18.26
CA ARG A 29 4.68 11.66 -18.13
C ARG A 29 5.03 10.22 -17.77
N PHE A 30 4.09 9.45 -17.23
CA PHE A 30 4.27 8.03 -16.93
C PHE A 30 3.92 7.09 -18.11
N GLY A 31 3.63 7.64 -19.30
CA GLY A 31 3.39 6.88 -20.52
C GLY A 31 2.31 5.80 -20.35
N ALA A 32 2.66 4.54 -20.62
CA ALA A 32 1.74 3.41 -20.52
C ALA A 32 1.26 3.09 -19.08
N LEU A 33 1.88 3.67 -18.05
CA LEU A 33 1.44 3.54 -16.65
C LEU A 33 0.45 4.64 -16.23
N SER A 34 0.35 5.71 -17.01
CA SER A 34 -0.48 6.89 -16.68
C SER A 34 -1.94 6.54 -16.39
N LEU A 35 -2.52 5.63 -17.17
CA LEU A 35 -3.91 5.19 -16.99
C LEU A 35 -4.13 4.58 -15.59
N PHE A 36 -3.25 3.66 -15.18
CA PHE A 36 -3.34 2.99 -13.88
C PHE A 36 -3.09 3.96 -12.73
N VAL A 37 -2.10 4.86 -12.86
CA VAL A 37 -1.82 5.89 -11.86
C VAL A 37 -3.03 6.82 -11.68
N GLN A 38 -3.66 7.26 -12.78
CA GLN A 38 -4.87 8.08 -12.69
C GLN A 38 -6.02 7.34 -12.01
N GLN A 39 -6.20 6.05 -12.32
CA GLN A 39 -7.22 5.22 -11.68
C GLN A 39 -6.96 5.09 -10.18
N ASP A 40 -5.71 4.88 -9.76
CA ASP A 40 -5.33 4.78 -8.36
C ASP A 40 -5.58 6.08 -7.60
N ILE A 41 -5.19 7.23 -8.17
CA ILE A 41 -5.41 8.55 -7.56
C ILE A 41 -6.92 8.81 -7.44
N LYS A 42 -7.69 8.55 -8.51
CA LYS A 42 -9.16 8.70 -8.49
C LYS A 42 -9.80 7.75 -7.48
N LEU A 43 -9.29 6.53 -7.32
CA LEU A 43 -9.77 5.55 -6.35
C LEU A 43 -9.54 6.04 -4.92
N ILE A 44 -8.35 6.56 -4.63
CA ILE A 44 -8.03 7.15 -3.32
C ILE A 44 -8.88 8.39 -3.06
N TRP A 45 -9.03 9.25 -4.07
CA TRP A 45 -9.76 10.50 -3.90
C TRP A 45 -11.28 10.30 -3.85
N ARG A 46 -11.86 9.36 -4.59
CA ARG A 46 -13.33 9.20 -4.66
C ARG A 46 -13.89 8.40 -3.48
N ASN A 47 -13.14 7.46 -2.92
CA ASN A 47 -13.68 6.48 -1.96
C ASN A 47 -13.18 6.75 -0.53
N LYS A 48 -14.10 6.66 0.45
CA LYS A 48 -13.79 6.93 1.86
C LYS A 48 -12.71 6.01 2.40
N ARG A 49 -12.80 4.71 2.14
CA ARG A 49 -11.92 3.68 2.72
C ARG A 49 -10.45 3.82 2.30
N PRO A 50 -10.09 3.82 1.00
CA PRO A 50 -8.74 4.16 0.53
C PRO A 50 -8.20 5.49 1.07
N ARG A 51 -9.03 6.53 1.11
CA ARG A 51 -8.66 7.86 1.62
C ARG A 51 -8.32 7.79 3.10
N THR A 52 -9.11 7.08 3.89
CA THR A 52 -8.85 6.89 5.32
C THR A 52 -7.54 6.14 5.55
N THR A 53 -7.17 5.18 4.70
CA THR A 53 -5.84 4.52 4.80
C THR A 53 -4.69 5.51 4.65
N VAL A 54 -4.80 6.51 3.76
CA VAL A 54 -3.78 7.57 3.64
C VAL A 54 -3.71 8.39 4.93
N TRP A 55 -4.84 8.84 5.46
CA TRP A 55 -4.89 9.63 6.70
C TRP A 55 -4.35 8.87 7.91
N ILE A 56 -4.72 7.60 8.04
CA ILE A 56 -4.22 6.71 9.09
C ILE A 56 -2.70 6.56 8.96
N SER A 57 -2.18 6.40 7.74
CA SER A 57 -0.73 6.30 7.50
C SER A 57 0.02 7.56 7.94
N LEU A 58 -0.55 8.75 7.69
CA LEU A 58 0.01 10.03 8.14
C LEU A 58 -0.07 10.20 9.66
N LEU A 59 -1.17 9.78 10.29
CA LEU A 59 -1.29 9.80 11.76
C LEU A 59 -0.25 8.87 12.41
N PHE A 60 -0.09 7.66 11.88
CA PHE A 60 0.90 6.71 12.38
C PHE A 60 2.35 7.15 12.16
N LEU A 61 2.60 8.15 11.32
CA LEU A 61 3.92 8.79 11.26
C LEU A 61 4.28 9.40 12.61
N ALA A 62 3.34 10.02 13.33
CA ALA A 62 3.54 10.58 14.66
C ALA A 62 3.75 9.51 15.74
N TYR A 63 3.35 8.25 15.48
CA TYR A 63 3.55 7.14 16.42
C TYR A 63 5.04 6.85 16.67
N GLY A 64 5.93 7.25 15.76
CA GLY A 64 7.38 7.21 15.99
C GLY A 64 7.85 8.00 17.20
N LEU A 65 7.20 9.13 17.50
CA LEU A 65 7.52 9.96 18.68
C LEU A 65 7.44 9.16 19.97
N PHE A 66 6.47 8.26 20.08
CA PHE A 66 6.30 7.41 21.26
C PHE A 66 7.55 6.55 21.52
N PHE A 67 8.16 6.00 20.48
CA PHE A 67 9.37 5.18 20.64
C PHE A 67 10.61 6.01 20.93
N TYR A 68 10.76 7.17 20.28
CA TYR A 68 11.96 8.00 20.42
C TYR A 68 12.02 8.79 21.72
N ILE A 69 10.88 9.14 22.32
CA ILE A 69 10.80 9.89 23.58
C ILE A 69 11.03 8.99 24.79
N ASN A 70 10.52 7.76 24.78
CA ASN A 70 10.50 6.89 25.96
C ASN A 70 11.89 6.32 26.29
N PRO A 71 12.48 6.62 27.47
CA PRO A 71 13.81 6.13 27.85
C PRO A 71 13.89 4.60 27.93
N SER A 72 12.82 3.93 28.36
CA SER A 72 12.74 2.47 28.45
C SER A 72 12.90 1.77 27.09
N MET A 73 12.57 2.45 25.98
CA MET A 73 12.74 1.91 24.62
C MET A 73 14.22 1.88 24.19
N LYS A 74 15.09 2.67 24.83
CA LYS A 74 16.54 2.65 24.55
C LYS A 74 17.19 1.33 24.96
N ALA A 75 16.62 0.61 25.93
CA ALA A 75 17.10 -0.70 26.37
C ALA A 75 16.83 -1.80 25.33
N LEU A 76 15.87 -1.60 24.42
CA LEU A 76 15.45 -2.57 23.42
C LEU A 76 15.52 -1.95 22.03
N PRO A 77 16.72 -1.91 21.40
CA PRO A 77 16.95 -1.19 20.16
C PRO A 77 16.11 -1.69 18.97
N GLY A 78 15.58 -2.92 19.06
CA GLY A 78 14.66 -3.48 18.08
C GLY A 78 13.37 -2.66 17.89
N PHE A 79 12.90 -1.94 18.92
CA PHE A 79 11.71 -1.09 18.78
C PHE A 79 11.93 0.09 17.84
N PHE A 80 13.14 0.61 17.73
CA PHE A 80 13.45 1.67 16.77
C PHE A 80 13.38 1.16 15.33
N VAL A 81 13.82 -0.09 15.11
CA VAL A 81 13.76 -0.74 13.78
C VAL A 81 12.31 -0.97 13.39
N PHE A 82 11.51 -1.52 14.32
CA PHE A 82 10.07 -1.68 14.16
C PHE A 82 9.41 -0.35 13.81
N ALA A 83 9.70 0.71 14.57
CA ALA A 83 9.18 2.05 14.31
C ALA A 83 9.59 2.55 12.92
N GLY A 84 10.85 2.39 12.51
CA GLY A 84 11.32 2.82 11.20
C GLY A 84 10.65 2.10 10.02
N ILE A 85 10.51 0.77 10.11
CA ILE A 85 9.80 -0.04 9.09
C ILE A 85 8.33 0.34 9.04
N PHE A 86 7.72 0.52 10.20
CA PHE A 86 6.32 0.85 10.32
C PHE A 86 6.02 2.26 9.80
N ILE A 87 6.75 3.29 10.22
CA ILE A 87 6.52 4.68 9.79
C ILE A 87 6.70 4.84 8.28
N SER A 88 7.74 4.22 7.70
CA SER A 88 7.99 4.29 6.26
C SER A 88 7.12 3.34 5.44
N GLY A 89 6.52 2.31 6.07
CA GLY A 89 5.82 1.21 5.39
C GLY A 89 4.34 1.05 5.77
N VAL A 90 3.78 1.86 6.66
CA VAL A 90 2.41 1.70 7.16
C VAL A 90 1.38 1.77 6.03
N PHE A 91 1.60 2.63 5.03
CA PHE A 91 0.76 2.68 3.84
C PHE A 91 0.93 1.41 2.99
N VAL A 92 2.15 0.90 2.84
CA VAL A 92 2.42 -0.35 2.12
C VAL A 92 1.68 -1.50 2.76
N ILE A 93 1.78 -1.66 4.08
CA ILE A 93 1.10 -2.72 4.84
C ILE A 93 -0.42 -2.55 4.76
N SER A 94 -0.92 -1.34 5.04
CA SER A 94 -2.36 -1.10 5.17
C SER A 94 -3.08 -1.07 3.84
N PHE A 95 -2.52 -0.42 2.81
CA PHE A 95 -3.13 -0.30 1.48
C PHE A 95 -2.72 -1.44 0.54
N GLY A 96 -1.46 -1.86 0.59
CA GLY A 96 -0.87 -2.82 -0.34
C GLY A 96 -1.53 -4.19 -0.31
N GLN A 97 -1.88 -4.69 0.88
CA GLN A 97 -2.52 -5.99 1.07
C GLN A 97 -3.87 -6.13 0.32
N PHE A 98 -4.49 -5.00 0.02
CA PHE A 98 -5.79 -4.90 -0.61
C PHE A 98 -5.74 -4.53 -2.09
N ILE A 99 -4.55 -4.36 -2.68
CA ILE A 99 -4.37 -3.89 -4.06
C ILE A 99 -5.33 -4.56 -5.05
N PRO A 100 -5.43 -5.90 -5.11
CA PRO A 100 -6.32 -6.55 -6.07
C PRO A 100 -7.80 -6.38 -5.72
N ALA A 101 -8.11 -6.28 -4.42
CA ALA A 101 -9.46 -6.10 -3.93
C ALA A 101 -9.99 -4.67 -4.14
N TRP A 102 -9.12 -3.65 -4.18
CA TRP A 102 -9.52 -2.28 -4.53
C TRP A 102 -10.08 -2.19 -5.96
N ASP A 103 -9.52 -2.99 -6.87
CA ASP A 103 -9.91 -3.04 -8.28
C ASP A 103 -10.98 -4.10 -8.57
N SER A 104 -11.52 -4.77 -7.54
CA SER A 104 -12.36 -5.98 -7.71
C SER A 104 -13.57 -5.77 -8.62
N ASN A 105 -14.16 -4.57 -8.63
CA ASN A 105 -15.36 -4.25 -9.39
C ASN A 105 -15.15 -4.32 -10.91
N TYR A 106 -13.95 -3.97 -11.38
CA TYR A 106 -13.59 -3.95 -12.81
C TYR A 106 -12.44 -4.90 -13.12
N TYR A 107 -12.04 -5.74 -12.16
CA TYR A 107 -10.92 -6.67 -12.31
C TYR A 107 -11.14 -7.62 -13.50
N SER A 108 -12.35 -8.14 -13.68
CA SER A 108 -12.69 -9.01 -14.82
C SER A 108 -12.47 -8.30 -16.17
N MET A 109 -12.92 -7.06 -16.30
CA MET A 109 -12.75 -6.24 -17.51
C MET A 109 -11.27 -5.92 -17.77
N MET A 110 -10.54 -5.50 -16.74
CA MET A 110 -9.10 -5.22 -16.86
C MET A 110 -8.32 -6.46 -17.33
N MET A 111 -8.78 -7.64 -16.92
CA MET A 111 -8.17 -8.94 -17.24
C MET A 111 -8.54 -9.48 -18.63
N THR A 112 -9.54 -8.93 -19.31
CA THR A 112 -9.89 -9.26 -20.70
C THR A 112 -9.29 -8.29 -21.72
N GLN A 113 -8.89 -7.11 -21.28
CA GLN A 113 -8.24 -6.12 -22.13
C GLN A 113 -6.81 -6.53 -22.51
N HIS A 114 -6.33 -6.02 -23.65
CA HIS A 114 -4.95 -6.20 -24.12
C HIS A 114 -3.97 -5.29 -23.36
N ILE A 115 -4.01 -5.32 -22.02
CA ILE A 115 -3.07 -4.57 -21.19
C ILE A 115 -2.16 -5.56 -20.46
N PRO A 116 -0.83 -5.46 -20.60
CA PRO A 116 0.07 -6.39 -19.95
C PRO A 116 -0.04 -6.25 -18.42
N LEU A 117 -0.40 -7.35 -17.76
CA LEU A 117 -0.50 -7.46 -16.29
C LEU A 117 0.75 -6.96 -15.56
N ARG A 118 1.91 -7.09 -16.21
CA ARG A 118 3.18 -6.56 -15.74
C ARG A 118 3.12 -5.04 -15.49
N LYS A 119 2.54 -4.27 -16.41
CA LYS A 119 2.40 -2.81 -16.29
C LYS A 119 1.42 -2.43 -15.17
N TYR A 120 0.34 -3.19 -15.00
CA TYR A 120 -0.56 -3.02 -13.86
C TYR A 120 0.18 -3.17 -12.53
N LEU A 121 0.92 -4.27 -12.35
CA LEU A 121 1.69 -4.52 -11.13
C LEU A 121 2.81 -3.49 -10.92
N GLU A 122 3.47 -3.03 -12.00
CA GLU A 122 4.46 -1.95 -11.93
C GLU A 122 3.86 -0.62 -11.50
N SER A 123 2.65 -0.28 -11.97
CA SER A 123 1.94 0.92 -11.51
C SER A 123 1.64 0.85 -10.01
N LYS A 124 1.12 -0.29 -9.53
CA LYS A 124 0.83 -0.48 -8.11
C LYS A 124 2.09 -0.44 -7.25
N ALA A 125 3.17 -1.09 -7.70
CA ALA A 125 4.47 -1.00 -7.05
C ALA A 125 5.00 0.43 -7.03
N GLY A 126 4.78 1.21 -8.10
CA GLY A 126 5.15 2.62 -8.19
C GLY A 126 4.39 3.49 -7.19
N LEU A 127 3.07 3.31 -7.07
CA LEU A 127 2.24 3.98 -6.07
C LEU A 127 2.77 3.72 -4.64
N LEU A 128 3.02 2.44 -4.32
CA LEU A 128 3.58 2.06 -3.03
C LEU A 128 4.97 2.68 -2.81
N SER A 129 5.84 2.66 -3.83
CA SER A 129 7.19 3.22 -3.74
C SER A 129 7.16 4.73 -3.48
N PHE A 130 6.26 5.44 -4.17
CA PHE A 130 6.02 6.86 -3.96
C PHE A 130 5.57 7.13 -2.51
N SER A 131 4.67 6.32 -1.96
CA SER A 131 4.24 6.48 -0.57
C SER A 131 5.38 6.30 0.44
N VAL A 132 6.28 5.33 0.22
CA VAL A 132 7.44 5.10 1.09
C VAL A 132 8.39 6.30 1.05
N ALA A 133 8.64 6.84 -0.15
CA ALA A 133 9.49 8.02 -0.32
C ALA A 133 8.91 9.26 0.40
N VAL A 134 7.59 9.49 0.29
CA VAL A 134 6.91 10.59 0.98
C VAL A 134 6.93 10.41 2.49
N LEU A 135 6.60 9.21 2.99
CA LEU A 135 6.61 8.94 4.43
C LEU A 135 8.03 9.00 5.02
N PHE A 136 9.04 8.56 4.30
CA PHE A 136 10.43 8.74 4.69
C PHE A 136 10.81 10.23 4.77
N LEU A 137 10.47 11.02 3.74
CA LEU A 137 10.73 12.47 3.74
C LEU A 137 10.04 13.16 4.92
N LEU A 138 8.80 12.79 5.21
CA LEU A 138 8.04 13.28 6.38
C LEU A 138 8.61 12.79 7.72
N SER A 139 9.44 11.74 7.72
CA SER A 139 10.11 11.22 8.92
C SER A 139 11.43 11.94 9.23
N ILE A 140 11.94 12.79 8.33
CA ILE A 140 13.19 13.55 8.53
C ILE A 140 13.18 14.41 9.81
N PRO A 141 12.07 15.04 10.25
CA PRO A 141 12.04 15.77 11.53
C PRO A 141 12.48 14.95 12.74
N TYR A 142 12.46 13.61 12.68
CA TYR A 142 13.04 12.75 13.71
C TYR A 142 14.56 12.91 13.88
N ALA A 143 15.24 13.62 12.97
CA ALA A 143 16.62 14.08 13.13
C ALA A 143 16.85 14.81 14.46
N TYR A 144 15.83 15.49 15.01
CA TYR A 144 15.88 16.14 16.32
C TYR A 144 16.31 15.18 17.45
N PHE A 145 15.89 13.92 17.40
CA PHE A 145 16.26 12.90 18.40
C PHE A 145 17.63 12.27 18.13
N GLY A 146 18.19 12.46 16.93
CA GLY A 146 19.52 12.00 16.54
C GLY A 146 19.59 11.52 15.09
N TRP A 147 20.69 11.84 14.39
CA TRP A 147 20.94 11.45 13.00
C TRP A 147 20.94 9.94 12.76
N LYS A 148 21.30 9.14 13.77
CA LYS A 148 21.24 7.68 13.72
C LYS A 148 19.83 7.15 13.42
N TYR A 149 18.78 7.82 13.88
CA TYR A 149 17.39 7.40 13.62
C TYR A 149 16.96 7.74 12.20
N VAL A 150 17.47 8.82 11.62
CA VAL A 150 17.25 9.14 10.20
C VAL A 150 17.93 8.09 9.32
N GLY A 151 19.17 7.71 9.64
CA GLY A 151 19.89 6.63 8.96
C GLY A 151 19.16 5.29 9.06
N LEU A 152 18.61 4.97 10.23
CA LEU A 152 17.78 3.79 10.42
C LEU A 152 16.49 3.87 9.59
N ASN A 153 15.76 4.99 9.64
CA ASN A 153 14.54 5.18 8.87
C ASN A 153 14.81 5.05 7.36
N LEU A 154 15.98 5.51 6.89
CA LEU A 154 16.40 5.36 5.49
C LEU A 154 16.64 3.88 5.16
N ALA A 155 17.36 3.15 6.01
CA ALA A 155 17.57 1.71 5.84
C ALA A 155 16.25 0.94 5.79
N CYS A 156 15.34 1.26 6.71
CA CYS A 156 14.00 0.68 6.75
C CYS A 156 13.15 1.05 5.52
N ALA A 157 13.25 2.29 5.02
CA ALA A 157 12.58 2.71 3.79
C ALA A 157 13.13 1.96 2.57
N LEU A 158 14.45 1.77 2.47
CA LEU A 158 15.07 0.96 1.42
C LEU A 158 14.63 -0.50 1.48
N TYR A 159 14.56 -1.08 2.68
CA TYR A 159 14.01 -2.42 2.87
C TYR A 159 12.54 -2.50 2.44
N ASN A 160 11.74 -1.49 2.79
CA ASN A 160 10.35 -1.42 2.37
C ASN A 160 10.22 -1.39 0.84
N LEU A 161 11.05 -0.58 0.16
CA LEU A 161 11.09 -0.48 -1.30
C LEU A 161 11.52 -1.79 -1.98
N GLY A 162 12.57 -2.43 -1.47
CA GLY A 162 13.19 -3.58 -2.09
C GLY A 162 12.53 -4.92 -1.77
N VAL A 163 12.00 -5.08 -0.56
CA VAL A 163 11.52 -6.37 -0.05
C VAL A 163 10.02 -6.33 0.26
N ASN A 164 9.56 -5.41 1.10
CA ASN A 164 8.15 -5.44 1.54
C ASN A 164 7.16 -5.15 0.40
N ILE A 165 7.47 -4.23 -0.53
CA ILE A 165 6.61 -3.99 -1.69
C ILE A 165 6.45 -5.24 -2.57
N PRO A 166 7.54 -5.91 -3.02
CA PRO A 166 7.38 -7.17 -3.75
C PRO A 166 6.66 -8.27 -2.96
N VAL A 167 6.97 -8.42 -1.67
CA VAL A 167 6.32 -9.44 -0.81
C VAL A 167 4.82 -9.18 -0.68
N ILE A 168 4.39 -7.92 -0.51
CA ILE A 168 2.96 -7.62 -0.39
C ILE A 168 2.21 -7.80 -1.70
N LEU A 169 2.86 -7.51 -2.84
CA LEU A 169 2.29 -7.81 -4.15
C LEU A 169 2.20 -9.32 -4.36
N TYR A 170 3.21 -10.09 -3.95
CA TYR A 170 3.15 -11.55 -3.95
C TYR A 170 1.95 -12.06 -3.12
N ALA A 171 1.80 -11.58 -1.89
CA ALA A 171 0.68 -11.94 -1.02
C ALA A 171 -0.68 -11.53 -1.63
N GLY A 172 -0.74 -10.38 -2.29
CA GLY A 172 -1.92 -9.89 -2.99
C GLY A 172 -2.44 -10.88 -4.05
N SER A 173 -1.57 -11.66 -4.70
CA SER A 173 -1.99 -12.67 -5.68
C SER A 173 -2.87 -13.79 -5.10
N PHE A 174 -2.91 -13.93 -3.77
CA PHE A 174 -3.76 -14.89 -3.06
C PHE A 174 -5.02 -14.25 -2.49
N ASN A 175 -5.18 -12.93 -2.58
CA ASN A 175 -6.36 -12.24 -2.10
C ASN A 175 -7.53 -12.46 -3.08
N ARG A 176 -8.58 -13.14 -2.60
CA ARG A 176 -9.78 -13.48 -3.38
C ARG A 176 -11.04 -12.82 -2.85
N LYS A 177 -10.97 -12.03 -1.76
CA LYS A 177 -12.14 -11.42 -1.14
C LYS A 177 -12.39 -10.03 -1.73
N ARG A 178 -13.63 -9.82 -2.20
CA ARG A 178 -14.10 -8.51 -2.66
C ARG A 178 -14.16 -7.54 -1.47
N ILE A 179 -13.84 -6.27 -1.74
CA ILE A 179 -14.02 -5.18 -0.80
C ILE A 179 -15.07 -4.22 -1.32
N ASP A 180 -16.08 -3.95 -0.50
CA ASP A 180 -17.02 -2.86 -0.75
C ASP A 180 -16.35 -1.52 -0.40
N LEU A 181 -16.38 -0.58 -1.36
CA LEU A 181 -15.74 0.73 -1.27
C LEU A 181 -16.67 1.79 -0.67
N GLU A 182 -17.98 1.56 -0.70
CA GLU A 182 -19.01 2.55 -0.33
C GLU A 182 -19.47 2.39 1.13
N LYS A 183 -19.31 1.21 1.73
CA LYS A 183 -19.66 0.97 3.15
C LYS A 183 -18.73 1.71 4.11
N SER A 184 -19.32 2.32 5.15
CA SER A 184 -18.60 3.01 6.22
C SER A 184 -17.66 2.07 6.98
N GLN A 185 -16.46 2.56 7.34
CA GLN A 185 -15.40 1.82 8.04
C GLN A 185 -15.70 1.62 9.54
N PHE A 186 -16.60 2.41 10.15
CA PHE A 186 -17.00 2.18 11.53
C PHE A 186 -17.82 0.89 11.61
N MET A 187 -17.29 -0.12 12.31
CA MET A 187 -17.86 -1.45 12.51
C MET A 187 -17.90 -2.41 11.30
N ASN A 188 -17.26 -2.08 10.17
CA ASN A 188 -17.13 -3.00 9.05
C ASN A 188 -15.73 -3.65 8.99
N TYR A 189 -15.60 -4.83 9.60
CA TYR A 189 -14.36 -5.62 9.59
C TYR A 189 -14.19 -6.47 8.31
N GLN A 190 -14.89 -6.13 7.21
CA GLN A 190 -14.73 -6.83 5.93
C GLN A 190 -13.30 -6.74 5.40
N GLY A 191 -12.65 -7.89 5.40
CA GLY A 191 -11.26 -8.07 5.01
C GLY A 191 -10.32 -8.13 6.21
N THR A 192 -10.57 -7.43 7.32
CA THR A 192 -9.69 -7.30 8.50
C THR A 192 -9.74 -8.52 9.43
N GLY A 193 -9.41 -9.69 8.88
CA GLY A 193 -9.32 -10.95 9.61
C GLY A 193 -7.88 -11.47 9.74
N ALA A 194 -7.76 -12.72 10.22
CA ALA A 194 -6.48 -13.40 10.45
C ALA A 194 -5.53 -13.40 9.24
N ALA A 195 -6.07 -13.47 8.01
CA ALA A 195 -5.28 -13.46 6.79
C ALA A 195 -4.45 -12.17 6.59
N GLN A 196 -4.91 -11.03 7.11
CA GLN A 196 -4.17 -9.77 7.04
C GLN A 196 -3.02 -9.71 8.03
N TRP A 197 -3.28 -10.17 9.25
CA TRP A 197 -2.27 -10.30 10.28
C TRP A 197 -1.20 -11.31 9.85
N LEU A 198 -1.60 -12.39 9.18
CA LEU A 198 -0.69 -13.39 8.63
C LEU A 198 0.29 -12.79 7.60
N VAL A 199 -0.13 -11.78 6.82
CA VAL A 199 0.77 -11.08 5.89
C VAL A 199 1.54 -9.97 6.61
N SER A 200 0.87 -9.16 7.42
CA SER A 200 1.45 -7.96 8.02
C SER A 200 2.51 -8.26 9.09
N LEU A 201 2.35 -9.35 9.86
CA LEU A 201 3.30 -9.74 10.90
C LEU A 201 4.68 -10.09 10.31
N PRO A 202 4.81 -10.97 9.30
CA PRO A 202 6.08 -11.22 8.62
C PRO A 202 6.75 -9.96 8.08
N LEU A 203 5.99 -9.02 7.50
CA LEU A 203 6.54 -7.76 6.96
C LEU A 203 7.21 -6.88 8.03
N LEU A 204 6.81 -7.02 9.30
CA LEU A 204 7.36 -6.29 10.43
C LEU A 204 8.46 -7.09 11.15
N LEU A 205 8.23 -8.39 11.36
CA LEU A 205 9.11 -9.25 12.15
C LEU A 205 10.34 -9.73 11.38
N ILE A 206 10.23 -10.04 10.10
CA ILE A 206 11.37 -10.51 9.29
C ILE A 206 12.49 -9.47 9.25
N PRO A 207 12.24 -8.20 8.85
CA PRO A 207 13.28 -7.19 8.86
C PRO A 207 13.85 -6.91 10.27
N LEU A 208 13.03 -7.02 11.32
CA LEU A 208 13.53 -6.94 12.70
C LEU A 208 14.51 -8.08 13.00
N GLY A 209 14.18 -9.31 12.61
CA GLY A 209 15.05 -10.48 12.76
C GLY A 209 16.34 -10.36 11.94
N CYS A 210 16.25 -9.89 10.69
CA CYS A 210 17.42 -9.63 9.86
C CYS A 210 18.34 -8.58 10.49
N TRP A 211 17.76 -7.47 10.98
CA TRP A 211 18.53 -6.44 11.68
C TRP A 211 19.15 -6.99 12.97
N TYR A 212 18.41 -7.77 13.76
CA TYR A 212 18.91 -8.37 15.00
C TYR A 212 20.07 -9.33 14.73
N ALA A 213 20.02 -10.11 13.65
CA ALA A 213 21.12 -10.99 13.25
C ALA A 213 22.43 -10.22 12.99
N PHE A 214 22.36 -9.06 12.33
CA PHE A 214 23.52 -8.19 12.17
C PHE A 214 23.92 -7.50 13.48
N TYR A 215 22.94 -7.14 14.32
CA TYR A 215 23.18 -6.45 15.58
C TYR A 215 23.96 -7.30 16.59
N VAL A 216 23.64 -8.59 16.71
CA VAL A 216 24.32 -9.51 17.66
C VAL A 216 25.82 -9.66 17.35
N VAL A 217 26.20 -9.55 16.08
CA VAL A 217 27.59 -9.75 15.63
C VAL A 217 28.36 -8.42 15.49
N SER A 218 27.66 -7.28 15.43
CA SER A 218 28.25 -5.98 15.08
C SER A 218 27.72 -4.84 15.97
N SER A 219 27.39 -3.68 15.39
CA SER A 219 26.83 -2.52 16.07
C SER A 219 25.45 -2.13 15.51
N PHE A 220 24.77 -1.19 16.19
CA PHE A 220 23.48 -0.66 15.76
C PHE A 220 23.53 -0.06 14.34
N GLU A 221 24.57 0.72 14.04
CA GLU A 221 24.79 1.39 12.76
C GLU A 221 25.08 0.38 11.65
N ILE A 222 25.96 -0.58 11.92
CA ILE A 222 26.31 -1.64 10.96
C ILE A 222 25.08 -2.50 10.65
N ALA A 223 24.27 -2.81 11.65
CA ALA A 223 23.01 -3.54 11.46
C ALA A 223 22.00 -2.74 10.61
N ALA A 224 21.90 -1.43 10.80
CA ALA A 224 21.09 -0.56 9.95
C ALA A 224 21.60 -0.54 8.51
N VAL A 225 22.91 -0.43 8.30
CA VAL A 225 23.52 -0.50 6.96
C VAL A 225 23.24 -1.86 6.31
N GLY A 226 23.42 -2.96 7.04
CA GLY A 226 23.11 -4.32 6.56
C GLY A 226 21.66 -4.45 6.10
N LEU A 227 20.71 -3.93 6.87
CA LEU A 227 19.29 -3.91 6.48
C LEU A 227 19.06 -3.06 5.21
N GLY A 228 19.70 -1.90 5.12
CA GLY A 228 19.64 -1.03 3.94
C GLY A 228 20.19 -1.72 2.69
N LEU A 229 21.31 -2.45 2.82
CA LEU A 229 21.92 -3.23 1.73
C LEU A 229 21.01 -4.36 1.26
N LEU A 230 20.32 -5.06 2.17
CA LEU A 230 19.29 -6.04 1.79
C LEU A 230 18.16 -5.38 0.98
N GLY A 231 17.74 -4.17 1.38
CA GLY A 231 16.78 -3.37 0.63
C GLY A 231 17.27 -3.03 -0.78
N ILE A 232 18.50 -2.54 -0.90
CA ILE A 232 19.13 -2.21 -2.20
C ILE A 232 19.24 -3.45 -3.08
N ALA A 233 19.65 -4.58 -2.53
CA ALA A 233 19.69 -5.86 -3.25
C ALA A 233 18.29 -6.27 -3.76
N GLY A 234 17.26 -6.10 -2.94
CA GLY A 234 15.85 -6.31 -3.34
C GLY A 234 15.41 -5.39 -4.49
N VAL A 235 15.80 -4.11 -4.45
CA VAL A 235 15.54 -3.15 -5.53
C VAL A 235 16.26 -3.57 -6.82
N ALA A 236 17.52 -3.99 -6.74
CA ALA A 236 18.27 -4.47 -7.90
C ALA A 236 17.62 -5.71 -8.54
N LEU A 237 17.14 -6.66 -7.72
CA LEU A 237 16.46 -7.87 -8.15
C LEU A 237 14.98 -7.66 -8.54
N ARG A 238 14.45 -6.44 -8.39
CA ARG A 238 13.03 -6.13 -8.60
C ARG A 238 12.49 -6.58 -9.94
N LYS A 239 13.28 -6.46 -11.03
CA LYS A 239 12.85 -6.89 -12.37
C LYS A 239 12.51 -8.39 -12.39
N TYR A 240 13.39 -9.21 -11.83
CA TYR A 240 13.25 -10.66 -11.73
C TYR A 240 12.08 -11.05 -10.81
N ILE A 241 12.03 -10.48 -9.61
CA ILE A 241 10.98 -10.77 -8.62
C ILE A 241 9.59 -10.45 -9.21
N MET A 242 9.44 -9.27 -9.82
CA MET A 242 8.17 -8.85 -10.43
C MET A 242 7.76 -9.73 -11.62
N ASN A 243 8.72 -10.39 -12.32
CA ASN A 243 8.39 -11.35 -13.39
C ASN A 243 7.82 -12.63 -12.78
N GLY A 244 8.36 -13.09 -11.66
CA GLY A 244 7.78 -14.16 -10.85
C GLY A 244 6.37 -13.83 -10.39
N ILE A 245 6.18 -12.66 -9.78
CA ILE A 245 4.86 -12.18 -9.31
C ILE A 245 3.87 -12.10 -10.48
N THR A 246 4.28 -11.56 -11.64
CA THR A 246 3.40 -11.48 -12.82
C THR A 246 2.93 -12.86 -13.28
N ARG A 247 3.81 -13.87 -13.30
CA ARG A 247 3.43 -15.25 -13.63
C ARG A 247 2.45 -15.82 -12.61
N LEU A 248 2.65 -15.55 -11.33
CA LEU A 248 1.76 -16.00 -10.26
C LEU A 248 0.35 -15.38 -10.37
N TYR A 249 0.26 -14.07 -10.63
CA TYR A 249 -1.02 -13.42 -10.88
C TYR A 249 -1.73 -13.98 -12.13
N ARG A 250 -0.99 -14.31 -13.19
CA ARG A 250 -1.58 -14.99 -14.36
C ARG A 250 -2.14 -16.36 -14.00
N ARG A 251 -1.42 -17.15 -13.19
CA ARG A 251 -1.87 -18.46 -12.71
C ARG A 251 -3.14 -18.36 -11.86
N ASN A 252 -3.18 -17.39 -10.95
CA ASN A 252 -4.31 -17.21 -10.02
C ASN A 252 -5.47 -16.39 -10.62
N LYS A 253 -5.32 -15.86 -11.83
CA LYS A 253 -6.28 -14.95 -12.51
C LYS A 253 -7.73 -15.40 -12.39
N TYR A 254 -8.03 -16.64 -12.79
CA TYR A 254 -9.41 -17.15 -12.80
C TYR A 254 -9.98 -17.33 -11.39
N ALA A 255 -9.17 -17.81 -10.45
CA ALA A 255 -9.57 -17.94 -9.05
C ALA A 255 -9.88 -16.57 -8.42
N MET A 256 -9.11 -15.53 -8.76
CA MET A 256 -9.35 -14.17 -8.31
C MET A 256 -10.62 -13.58 -8.94
N ILE A 257 -10.83 -13.75 -10.25
CA ILE A 257 -12.05 -13.30 -10.93
C ILE A 257 -13.30 -13.94 -10.31
N ASN A 258 -13.27 -15.26 -10.07
CA ASN A 258 -14.39 -15.95 -9.45
C ASN A 258 -14.60 -15.50 -7.99
N GLY A 259 -13.53 -15.37 -7.21
CA GLY A 259 -13.61 -14.90 -5.83
C GLY A 259 -14.19 -13.48 -5.71
N PHE A 260 -13.81 -12.56 -6.62
CA PHE A 260 -14.36 -11.20 -6.61
C PHE A 260 -15.80 -11.11 -7.09
N LYS A 261 -16.30 -12.09 -7.86
CA LYS A 261 -17.71 -12.17 -8.27
C LYS A 261 -18.62 -12.68 -7.16
N GLN A 262 -18.11 -13.53 -6.27
CA GLN A 262 -18.84 -14.02 -5.12
C GLN A 262 -19.04 -12.84 -4.14
N GLN A 263 -20.25 -12.28 -4.10
CA GLN A 263 -20.64 -11.36 -3.03
C GLN A 263 -20.59 -12.17 -1.74
N GLY A 264 -19.80 -11.72 -0.76
CA GLY A 264 -19.90 -12.25 0.58
C GLY A 264 -21.30 -11.92 1.08
N ASN A 265 -22.15 -12.94 1.19
CA ASN A 265 -23.35 -12.89 2.02
C ASN A 265 -22.94 -12.46 3.43
#